data_AF-A0A7C9ADF3-F1
#
_entry.id   AF-A0A7C9ADF3-F1
#
_cell.length_a   1.000
_cell.length_b   1.000
_cell.length_c   1.000
_cell.angle_alpha   90.00
_cell.angle_beta   90.00
_cell.angle_gamma   90.00
#
_symmetry.space_group_name_H-M   'P 1'
#
loop_
_entity.id
_entity.type
_entity.pdbx_description
1 polymer ?
#
loop_
_entity_poly.entity_id
_entity_poly.type
_entity_poly.pdbx_seq_one_letter_code
_entity_poly.pdbx_strand_id
1 'polypeptide(L)'
;TFGSSTSHLHYYDVNLVDGFNLPVSMKPVGGGVGCGVAKCEVDLNVCCPSALELKKGGKVVGCKSACLALHSAKYCCTGKFADPKTCKPTVFANLFKAICPKAYTYAYDDS
;
A
#
# COMPACT_ATOMS: atom_id res chain seq x y z
N THR A 1 1.13 -14.35 0.70
CA THR A 1 2.01 -15.53 0.67
C THR A 1 1.36 -16.71 1.37
N PHE A 2 1.22 -17.85 0.68
CA PHE A 2 0.70 -19.06 1.29
C PHE A 2 1.78 -19.82 2.07
N GLY A 3 1.36 -20.56 3.10
CA GLY A 3 2.23 -21.46 3.86
C GLY A 3 2.80 -22.60 3.01
N SER A 4 3.75 -23.32 3.61
CA SER A 4 4.47 -24.45 3.03
C SER A 4 4.30 -25.71 3.90
N SER A 5 4.94 -26.81 3.50
CA SER A 5 5.06 -28.03 4.31
C SER A 5 5.83 -27.83 5.62
N THR A 6 6.65 -26.77 5.72
CA THR A 6 7.48 -26.46 6.90
C THR A 6 6.90 -25.34 7.77
N SER A 7 5.94 -24.56 7.24
CA SER A 7 5.22 -23.53 8.00
C SER A 7 3.80 -23.39 7.49
N HIS A 8 2.82 -23.65 8.35
CA HIS A 8 1.40 -23.51 8.02
C HIS A 8 0.90 -22.05 8.08
N LEU A 9 1.79 -21.07 8.29
CA LEU A 9 1.40 -19.66 8.37
C LEU A 9 1.14 -19.09 6.98
N HIS A 10 0.00 -18.42 6.85
CA HIS A 10 -0.38 -17.68 5.66
C HIS A 10 -0.29 -16.18 5.96
N TYR A 11 0.27 -15.42 5.02
CA TYR A 11 0.40 -13.97 5.10
C TYR A 11 -0.40 -13.33 3.98
N TYR A 12 -1.04 -12.22 4.26
CA TYR A 12 -1.91 -11.53 3.33
C TYR A 12 -1.94 -10.05 3.67
N ASP A 13 -2.07 -9.22 2.65
CA ASP A 13 -1.96 -7.78 2.76
C ASP A 13 -2.87 -7.08 1.74
N VAL A 14 -3.20 -5.83 2.05
CA VAL A 14 -3.70 -4.86 1.09
C VAL A 14 -2.56 -3.88 0.88
N ASN A 15 -2.22 -3.59 -0.38
CA ASN A 15 -1.01 -2.85 -0.70
C ASN A 15 -1.29 -1.69 -1.66
N LEU A 16 -0.84 -0.49 -1.27
CA LEU A 16 -0.94 0.76 -2.01
C LEU A 16 0.38 1.19 -2.66
N VAL A 17 1.41 0.34 -2.65
CA VAL A 17 2.71 0.57 -3.32
C VAL A 17 2.53 0.83 -4.82
N ASP A 18 1.51 0.23 -5.43
CA ASP A 18 1.13 0.45 -6.83
C ASP A 18 -0.08 1.39 -6.99
N GLY A 19 -0.42 2.12 -5.94
CA GLY A 19 -1.52 3.07 -5.91
C GLY A 19 -2.87 2.45 -5.51
N PHE A 20 -3.93 3.20 -5.79
CA PHE A 20 -5.29 2.93 -5.37
C PHE A 20 -6.25 3.21 -6.53
N ASN A 21 -7.33 2.44 -6.64
CA ASN A 21 -8.46 2.75 -7.50
C ASN A 21 -9.80 2.53 -6.79
N LEU A 22 -9.93 1.46 -6.01
CA LEU A 22 -11.14 1.09 -5.27
C LEU A 22 -10.81 0.64 -3.84
N PRO A 23 -11.73 0.88 -2.88
CA PRO A 23 -11.60 0.33 -1.54
C PRO A 23 -11.59 -1.19 -1.53
N VAL A 24 -10.77 -1.79 -0.68
CA VAL A 24 -10.65 -3.24 -0.56
C VAL A 24 -10.33 -3.66 0.87
N SER A 25 -10.86 -4.80 1.28
CA SER A 25 -10.47 -5.49 2.50
C SER A 25 -10.35 -6.99 2.28
N MET A 26 -9.45 -7.61 3.04
CA MET A 26 -9.21 -9.03 3.02
C MET A 26 -9.25 -9.56 4.45
N LYS A 27 -10.14 -10.53 4.66
CA LYS A 27 -10.33 -11.23 5.93
C LYS A 27 -10.33 -12.73 5.65
N PRO A 28 -9.52 -13.52 6.37
CA PRO A 28 -9.51 -14.96 6.21
C PRO A 28 -10.80 -15.58 6.76
N VAL A 29 -11.29 -16.61 6.09
CA VAL A 29 -12.41 -17.45 6.53
C VAL A 29 -11.83 -18.78 7.02
N GLY A 30 -12.17 -19.18 8.25
CA GLY A 30 -11.62 -20.40 8.86
C GLY A 30 -10.16 -20.29 9.31
N GLY A 31 -9.61 -19.07 9.41
CA GLY A 31 -8.26 -18.83 9.93
C GLY A 31 -8.14 -19.05 11.44
N GLY A 32 -6.91 -19.24 11.91
CA GLY A 32 -6.59 -19.40 13.34
C GLY A 32 -6.76 -18.11 14.16
N VAL A 33 -6.62 -18.24 15.47
CA VAL A 33 -6.63 -17.09 16.40
C VAL A 33 -5.47 -16.14 16.05
N GLY A 34 -5.76 -14.84 15.94
CA GLY A 34 -4.76 -13.80 15.66
C GLY A 34 -4.70 -13.32 14.21
N CYS A 35 -5.48 -13.91 13.29
CA CYS A 35 -5.59 -13.42 11.93
C CYS A 35 -6.39 -12.10 11.87
N GLY A 36 -5.73 -10.99 11.57
CA GLY A 36 -6.34 -9.65 11.46
C GLY A 36 -7.12 -9.42 10.15
N VAL A 37 -7.49 -8.16 9.90
CA VAL A 37 -8.09 -7.74 8.62
C VAL A 37 -7.14 -6.75 7.96
N ALA A 38 -6.63 -7.09 6.78
CA ALA A 38 -5.87 -6.17 5.94
C ALA A 38 -6.87 -5.34 5.13
N LYS A 39 -6.74 -4.01 5.11
CA LYS A 39 -7.77 -3.16 4.50
C LYS A 39 -7.34 -1.73 4.19
N CYS A 40 -7.98 -1.21 3.15
CA CYS A 40 -8.10 0.20 2.82
C CYS A 40 -9.55 0.43 2.33
N GLU A 41 -10.46 0.69 3.26
CA GLU A 41 -11.91 0.79 2.98
C GLU A 41 -12.38 2.22 2.69
N VAL A 42 -11.50 3.20 2.88
CA VAL A 42 -11.77 4.61 2.59
C VAL A 42 -11.47 4.89 1.12
N ASP A 43 -12.31 5.70 0.47
CA ASP A 43 -12.04 6.17 -0.88
C ASP A 43 -10.88 7.18 -0.89
N LEU A 44 -9.68 6.67 -1.13
CA LEU A 44 -8.45 7.46 -1.16
C LEU A 44 -8.45 8.45 -2.34
N ASN A 45 -9.27 8.24 -3.38
CA ASN A 45 -9.36 9.16 -4.51
C ASN A 45 -9.79 10.58 -4.08
N VAL A 46 -10.58 10.70 -3.01
CA VAL A 46 -11.05 11.98 -2.46
C VAL A 46 -9.90 12.82 -1.87
N CYS A 47 -8.91 12.16 -1.30
CA CYS A 47 -7.75 12.79 -0.66
C CYS A 47 -6.47 12.67 -1.50
N CYS A 48 -6.58 12.27 -2.76
CA CYS A 48 -5.44 12.05 -3.62
C CYS A 48 -4.72 13.38 -3.91
N PRO A 49 -3.41 13.51 -3.59
CA PRO A 49 -2.66 14.71 -3.96
C PRO A 49 -2.69 14.92 -5.48
N SER A 50 -2.81 16.17 -5.94
CA SER A 50 -2.98 16.48 -7.38
C SER A 50 -1.87 15.91 -8.27
N ALA A 51 -0.64 15.80 -7.75
CA ALA A 51 0.50 15.21 -8.47
C ALA A 51 0.36 13.70 -8.71
N LEU A 52 -0.56 13.02 -8.01
CA LEU A 52 -0.76 11.58 -8.02
C LEU A 52 -2.10 11.16 -8.65
N GLU A 53 -2.98 12.12 -8.95
CA GLU A 53 -4.31 11.84 -9.49
C GLU A 53 -4.26 11.16 -10.86
N LEU A 54 -5.03 10.09 -11.03
CA LEU A 54 -5.39 9.55 -12.33
C LEU A 54 -6.80 10.03 -12.68
N LYS A 55 -6.94 10.84 -13.74
CA LYS A 55 -8.23 11.41 -14.15
C LYS A 55 -8.78 10.79 -15.43
N LYS A 56 -10.09 10.57 -15.46
CA LYS A 56 -10.85 10.18 -16.65
C LYS A 56 -12.17 10.97 -16.68
N GLY A 57 -12.42 11.69 -17.78
CA GLY A 57 -13.62 12.53 -17.90
C GLY A 57 -13.75 13.60 -16.82
N GLY A 58 -12.62 14.20 -16.40
CA GLY A 58 -12.59 15.23 -15.35
C GLY A 58 -12.71 14.71 -13.91
N LYS A 59 -12.92 13.41 -13.70
CA LYS A 59 -13.03 12.78 -12.37
C LYS A 59 -11.77 12.01 -12.02
N VAL A 60 -11.38 12.03 -10.75
CA VAL A 60 -10.32 11.16 -10.22
C VAL A 60 -10.87 9.74 -10.14
N VAL A 61 -10.20 8.81 -10.83
CA VAL A 61 -10.59 7.38 -10.91
C VAL A 61 -9.53 6.46 -10.29
N GLY A 62 -8.44 7.04 -9.82
CA GLY A 62 -7.36 6.35 -9.15
C GLY A 62 -6.37 7.35 -8.58
N CYS A 63 -5.55 6.88 -7.66
CA CYS A 63 -4.45 7.61 -7.08
C CYS A 63 -3.17 6.80 -7.21
N LYS A 64 -2.21 7.28 -7.99
CA LYS A 64 -0.91 6.65 -8.12
C LYS A 64 -0.16 6.68 -6.79
N SER A 65 0.70 5.70 -6.56
CA SER A 65 1.73 5.86 -5.54
C SER A 65 2.77 6.89 -5.98
N ALA A 66 3.56 7.39 -5.02
CA ALA A 66 4.67 8.29 -5.34
C ALA A 66 5.72 7.61 -6.25
N CYS A 67 5.90 6.30 -6.15
CA CYS A 67 6.81 5.57 -7.04
C CYS A 67 6.30 5.61 -8.49
N LEU A 68 5.02 5.27 -8.71
CA LEU A 68 4.41 5.26 -10.05
C LEU A 68 4.28 6.64 -10.67
N ALA A 69 4.17 7.70 -9.87
CA ALA A 69 4.04 9.06 -10.39
C ALA A 69 5.39 9.74 -10.63
N LEU A 70 6.38 9.50 -9.76
CA LEU A 70 7.62 10.29 -9.72
C LEU A 70 8.86 9.49 -10.13
N HIS A 71 8.78 8.16 -10.23
CA HIS A 71 9.83 7.26 -10.69
C HIS A 71 11.21 7.44 -10.02
N SER A 72 11.23 8.00 -8.81
CA SER A 72 12.48 8.25 -8.09
C SER A 72 12.88 7.05 -7.25
N ALA A 73 14.18 6.77 -7.18
CA ALA A 73 14.73 5.70 -6.36
C ALA A 73 14.31 5.80 -4.88
N LYS A 74 14.10 7.03 -4.37
CA LYS A 74 13.64 7.27 -2.99
C LYS A 74 12.20 6.82 -2.78
N TYR A 75 11.33 6.99 -3.77
CA TYR A 75 9.92 6.60 -3.67
C TYR A 75 9.70 5.12 -3.99
N CYS A 76 10.53 4.56 -4.85
CA CYS A 76 10.46 3.16 -5.28
C CYS A 76 11.33 2.21 -4.45
N CYS A 77 12.11 2.73 -3.49
CA CYS A 77 13.06 1.96 -2.70
C CYS A 77 14.02 1.12 -3.55
N THR A 78 14.67 1.76 -4.52
CA THR A 78 15.64 1.10 -5.43
C THR A 78 17.04 1.72 -5.32
N GLY A 79 18.05 1.04 -5.88
CA GLY A 79 19.44 1.49 -5.84
C GLY A 79 19.93 1.69 -4.41
N LYS A 80 20.41 2.90 -4.07
CA LYS A 80 20.86 3.23 -2.70
C LYS A 80 19.77 3.16 -1.63
N PHE A 81 18.50 3.13 -2.06
CA PHE A 81 17.32 2.98 -1.19
C PHE A 81 16.76 1.55 -1.20
N ALA A 82 17.48 0.57 -1.76
CA ALA A 82 17.04 -0.83 -1.80
C ALA A 82 17.18 -1.57 -0.46
N ASP A 83 17.23 -0.85 0.66
CA ASP A 83 17.33 -1.41 2.01
C ASP A 83 16.34 -0.68 2.95
N PRO A 84 15.65 -1.38 3.87
CA PRO A 84 14.72 -0.77 4.84
C PRO A 84 15.36 0.31 5.74
N LYS A 85 16.67 0.20 6.00
CA LYS A 85 17.41 1.19 6.77
C LYS A 85 17.60 2.49 5.99
N THR A 86 17.64 2.43 4.65
CA THR A 86 17.87 3.59 3.78
C THR A 86 16.60 4.13 3.15
N CYS A 87 15.61 3.29 2.80
CA CYS A 87 14.30 3.76 2.34
C CYS A 87 13.40 4.10 3.51
N LYS A 88 13.21 5.40 3.76
CA LYS A 88 12.31 5.89 4.81
C LYS A 88 10.94 6.27 4.23
N PRO A 89 9.85 6.15 5.03
CA PRO A 89 8.54 6.57 4.59
C PRO A 89 8.57 8.05 4.20
N THR A 90 7.93 8.36 3.07
CA THR A 90 7.84 9.72 2.53
C THR A 90 6.54 10.38 2.95
N VAL A 91 6.37 11.67 2.65
CA VAL A 91 5.13 12.39 2.96
C VAL A 91 3.90 11.70 2.34
N PHE A 92 4.03 11.16 1.13
CA PHE A 92 2.94 10.43 0.46
C PHE A 92 2.64 9.09 1.13
N ALA A 93 3.68 8.34 1.51
CA ALA A 93 3.50 7.08 2.24
C ALA A 93 2.82 7.33 3.59
N ASN A 94 3.24 8.35 4.33
CA ASN A 94 2.63 8.73 5.61
C ASN A 94 1.18 9.18 5.46
N LEU A 95 0.85 9.94 4.40
CA LEU A 95 -0.53 10.33 4.09
C LEU A 95 -1.39 9.09 3.85
N PHE A 96 -0.94 8.18 2.99
CA PHE A 96 -1.70 6.97 2.68
C PHE A 96 -1.83 6.08 3.91
N LYS A 97 -0.80 6.03 4.77
CA LYS A 97 -0.83 5.27 6.03
C LYS A 97 -1.86 5.83 7.00
N ALA A 98 -1.95 7.15 7.11
CA ALA A 98 -2.94 7.81 7.96
C ALA A 98 -4.38 7.52 7.50
N ILE A 99 -4.61 7.41 6.18
CA ILE A 99 -5.92 7.10 5.60
C ILE A 99 -6.23 5.60 5.72
N CYS A 100 -5.25 4.75 5.41
CA CYS A 100 -5.37 3.29 5.35
C CYS A 100 -4.32 2.62 6.26
N PRO A 101 -4.52 2.64 7.60
CA PRO A 101 -3.53 2.16 8.56
C PRO A 101 -3.26 0.65 8.50
N LYS A 102 -4.17 -0.13 7.89
CA LYS A 102 -4.09 -1.59 7.77
C LYS A 102 -3.71 -2.05 6.36
N ALA A 103 -3.12 -1.16 5.55
CA ALA A 103 -2.61 -1.45 4.22
C ALA A 103 -1.15 -1.01 4.13
N TYR A 104 -0.32 -1.73 3.38
CA TYR A 104 1.05 -1.32 3.09
C TYR A 104 1.03 -0.08 2.19
N THR A 105 1.87 0.91 2.45
CA THR A 105 1.85 2.19 1.73
C THR A 105 3.17 2.56 1.08
N TYR A 106 4.23 1.78 1.34
CA TYR A 106 5.50 1.80 0.63
C TYR A 106 6.20 0.44 0.75
N ALA A 107 7.30 0.24 0.02
CA ALA A 107 7.88 -1.10 -0.17
C ALA A 107 8.40 -1.77 1.12
N TYR A 108 8.84 -1.01 2.11
CA TYR A 108 9.37 -1.53 3.38
C TYR A 108 8.51 -1.15 4.58
N ASP A 109 7.23 -0.95 4.32
CA ASP A 109 6.25 -0.78 5.39
C ASP A 109 6.17 -2.05 6.23
N ASP A 110 6.21 -1.91 7.55
CA ASP A 110 6.17 -3.00 8.53
C ASP A 110 4.83 -3.09 9.26
N SER A 111 3.85 -2.32 8.78
CA SER A 111 2.48 -2.25 9.32
C SER A 111 1.74 -3.59 9.36
#